data_AF-A0A2V5K3D5-F1
#
_entry.id   AF-A0A2V5K3D5-F1
#
_cell.length_a   1.000
_cell.length_b   1.000
_cell.length_c   1.000
_cell.angle_alpha   90.00
_cell.angle_beta   90.00
_cell.angle_gamma   90.00
#
_symmetry.space_group_name_H-M   'P 1'
#
loop_
_entity.id
_entity.type
_entity.pdbx_description
1 polymer ?
#
loop_
_entity_poly.entity_id
_entity_poly.type
_entity_poly.pdbx_seq_one_letter_code
_entity_poly.pdbx_strand_id
1 'polypeptide(L)'
;MAVHLGKATPEPVVASVIPTLYVEELESALAWYCRCLRFKVLAFNPVFATMEMSPGRLCWIEKNPEKKGQGMINFHIRDTAAFHDHLVREGVDADPLEIGVAGTHWFVFRDPDGNSFGVWSGLFGLNETDNVNRPDFPRLRSFTYVTLPAVRCAGVAVTADVRDPASALAEAAARLDRLTAGLDVDGALPGRFCVNPIVERYADLTEHTLFVCREFERDAVLPEELVGFDIPGQHYAVFSFDRAREEFRTDYSNIYRWLGKQFGFLKAVPGAPHAVHLEFAREDGYEAYIPYTVGPDETHEYR
;
A
#
# COMPACT_ATOMS: atom_id res chain seq x y z
N MET A 1 -34.22 11.83 -28.01
CA MET A 1 -33.50 11.80 -26.70
C MET A 1 -32.23 12.60 -26.86
N ALA A 2 -32.14 13.77 -26.22
CA ALA A 2 -30.94 14.60 -26.26
C ALA A 2 -29.99 14.15 -25.14
N VAL A 3 -28.79 13.71 -25.51
CA VAL A 3 -27.72 13.35 -24.57
C VAL A 3 -27.12 14.65 -24.03
N HIS A 4 -27.34 14.93 -22.75
CA HIS A 4 -26.62 15.98 -22.04
C HIS A 4 -25.17 15.53 -21.86
N LEU A 5 -24.28 16.04 -22.72
CA LEU A 5 -22.84 15.99 -22.49
C LEU A 5 -22.53 16.92 -21.31
N GLY A 6 -22.27 16.35 -20.14
CA GLY A 6 -21.84 17.11 -18.97
C GLY A 6 -20.60 17.94 -19.32
N LYS A 7 -20.66 19.25 -19.05
CA LYS A 7 -19.48 20.13 -19.19
C LYS A 7 -18.41 19.59 -18.24
N ALA A 8 -17.28 19.15 -18.80
CA ALA A 8 -16.12 18.76 -18.01
C ALA A 8 -15.73 19.92 -17.10
N THR A 9 -15.68 19.66 -15.80
CA THR A 9 -15.12 20.61 -14.83
C THR A 9 -13.65 20.79 -15.21
N PRO A 10 -13.14 22.03 -15.35
CA PRO A 10 -11.74 22.25 -15.68
C PRO A 10 -10.86 21.56 -14.64
N GLU A 11 -9.96 20.68 -15.09
CA GLU A 11 -8.99 20.06 -14.21
C GLU A 11 -8.02 21.12 -13.66
N PRO A 12 -7.59 21.02 -12.40
CA PRO A 12 -6.57 21.90 -11.84
C PRO A 12 -5.30 21.82 -12.70
N VAL A 13 -4.81 22.98 -13.15
CA VAL A 13 -3.56 23.08 -13.95
C VAL A 13 -2.30 22.97 -13.07
N VAL A 14 -2.48 23.03 -11.74
CA VAL A 14 -1.39 23.03 -10.75
C VAL A 14 -1.66 21.94 -9.71
N ALA A 15 -0.66 21.10 -9.46
CA ALA A 15 -0.63 20.14 -8.37
C ALA A 15 0.15 20.69 -7.16
N SER A 16 -0.10 20.13 -5.97
CA SER A 16 0.49 20.55 -4.70
C SER A 16 2.01 20.74 -4.80
N VAL A 17 2.51 21.82 -4.21
CA VAL A 17 3.95 22.02 -4.00
C VAL A 17 4.43 21.05 -2.91
N ILE A 18 5.57 20.42 -3.12
CA ILE A 18 6.24 19.61 -2.08
C ILE A 18 6.92 20.59 -1.12
N PRO A 19 6.58 20.59 0.18
CA PRO A 19 7.25 21.47 1.12
C PRO A 19 8.72 21.08 1.31
N THR A 20 9.58 22.08 1.45
CA THR A 20 11.01 21.87 1.74
C THR A 20 11.34 22.37 3.15
N LEU A 21 12.06 21.54 3.90
CA LEU A 21 12.66 21.87 5.19
C LEU A 21 14.16 22.07 4.98
N TYR A 22 14.72 23.07 5.66
CA TYR A 22 16.12 23.46 5.50
C TYR A 22 16.88 23.19 6.79
N VAL A 23 17.98 22.44 6.68
CA VAL A 23 18.71 21.93 7.85
C VAL A 23 20.21 22.20 7.73
N GLU A 24 20.91 22.30 8.86
CA GLU A 24 22.36 22.42 8.90
C GLU A 24 23.02 21.10 8.49
N GLU A 25 22.59 19.99 9.11
CA GLU A 25 23.19 18.67 8.97
C GLU A 25 22.13 17.61 8.69
N LEU A 26 22.15 17.11 7.45
CA LEU A 26 21.06 16.31 6.91
C LEU A 26 20.87 14.97 7.64
N GLU A 27 21.94 14.24 7.93
CA GLU A 27 21.84 12.93 8.60
C GLU A 27 21.23 13.07 10.01
N SER A 28 21.65 14.09 10.76
CA SER A 28 21.11 14.40 12.09
C SER A 28 19.63 14.75 12.01
N ALA A 29 19.23 15.55 11.02
CA ALA A 29 17.84 15.91 10.81
C ALA A 29 16.98 14.70 10.43
N LEU A 30 17.46 13.85 9.51
CA LEU A 30 16.74 12.62 9.12
C LEU A 30 16.52 11.69 10.31
N ALA A 31 17.55 11.49 11.14
CA ALA A 31 17.43 10.69 12.36
C ALA A 31 16.37 11.27 13.31
N TRP A 32 16.33 12.60 13.44
CA TRP A 32 15.33 13.29 14.26
C TRP A 32 13.92 13.12 13.69
N TYR A 33 13.69 13.37 12.40
CA TYR A 33 12.37 13.23 11.77
C TYR A 33 11.84 11.79 11.83
N CYS A 34 12.71 10.79 11.61
CA CYS A 34 12.32 9.38 11.71
C CYS A 34 11.94 8.98 13.14
N ARG A 35 12.67 9.49 14.15
CA ARG A 35 12.39 9.18 15.56
C ARG A 35 11.14 9.90 16.07
N CYS A 36 11.10 11.21 15.92
CA CYS A 36 10.09 12.08 16.52
C CYS A 36 8.76 12.04 15.74
N LEU A 37 8.82 12.04 14.40
CA LEU A 37 7.65 12.17 13.54
C LEU A 37 7.29 10.89 12.78
N ARG A 38 8.12 9.83 12.89
CA ARG A 38 7.93 8.55 12.19
C ARG A 38 7.88 8.67 10.66
N PHE A 39 8.50 9.71 10.11
CA PHE A 39 8.63 9.84 8.65
C PHE A 39 9.52 8.73 8.09
N LYS A 40 9.28 8.37 6.82
CA LYS A 40 10.07 7.37 6.11
C LYS A 40 11.00 8.05 5.11
N VAL A 41 12.28 7.69 5.11
CA VAL A 41 13.21 8.13 4.06
C VAL A 41 12.95 7.33 2.79
N LEU A 42 12.71 8.00 1.67
CA LEU A 42 12.51 7.37 0.36
C LEU A 42 13.78 7.44 -0.49
N ALA A 43 14.49 8.57 -0.45
CA ALA A 43 15.74 8.79 -1.16
C ALA A 43 16.59 9.80 -0.40
N PHE A 44 17.93 9.68 -0.48
CA PHE A 44 18.86 10.56 0.20
C PHE A 44 20.20 10.62 -0.54
N ASN A 45 20.81 11.80 -0.51
CA ASN A 45 22.19 12.07 -0.88
C ASN A 45 22.78 13.12 0.09
N PRO A 46 24.08 13.47 0.02
CA PRO A 46 24.71 14.36 1.01
C PRO A 46 24.11 15.77 1.18
N VAL A 47 23.31 16.25 0.22
CA VAL A 47 22.73 17.60 0.25
C VAL A 47 21.20 17.60 0.31
N PHE A 48 20.55 16.46 0.09
CA PHE A 48 19.10 16.41 -0.10
C PHE A 48 18.51 15.05 0.28
N ALA A 49 17.28 15.06 0.80
CA ALA A 49 16.48 13.87 1.03
C ALA A 49 15.01 14.08 0.64
N THR A 50 14.37 12.99 0.19
CA THR A 50 12.92 12.90 0.07
C THR A 50 12.39 12.03 1.18
N MET A 51 11.43 12.55 1.95
CA MET A 51 10.75 11.82 3.01
C MET A 51 9.25 11.71 2.72
N GLU A 52 8.65 10.64 3.23
CA GLU A 52 7.22 10.42 3.26
C GLU A 52 6.69 10.66 4.68
N MET A 53 5.80 11.64 4.83
CA MET A 53 5.19 12.04 6.11
C MET A 53 3.99 11.17 6.46
N SER A 54 3.26 10.77 5.43
CA SER A 54 2.16 9.81 5.42
C SER A 54 2.04 9.27 3.99
N PRO A 55 1.35 8.14 3.73
CA PRO A 55 1.28 7.57 2.38
C PRO A 55 0.95 8.60 1.29
N GLY A 56 1.87 8.79 0.33
CA GLY A 56 1.73 9.73 -0.78
C GLY A 56 1.88 11.22 -0.42
N ARG A 57 2.26 11.56 0.81
CA ARG A 57 2.56 12.94 1.25
C ARG A 57 4.05 13.08 1.47
N LEU A 58 4.70 13.74 0.51
CA LEU A 58 6.14 13.91 0.49
C LEU A 58 6.54 15.26 1.07
N CYS A 59 7.73 15.30 1.67
CA CYS A 59 8.47 16.53 1.92
C CYS A 59 9.92 16.34 1.47
N TRP A 60 10.57 17.46 1.21
CA TRP A 60 11.99 17.52 0.89
C TRP A 60 12.77 18.08 2.06
N ILE A 61 13.93 17.50 2.34
CA ILE A 61 14.87 18.01 3.33
C ILE A 61 16.14 18.40 2.59
N GLU A 62 16.51 19.68 2.64
CA GLU A 62 17.68 20.22 1.97
C GLU A 62 18.72 20.66 3.00
N LYS A 63 19.96 20.22 2.83
CA LYS A 63 21.10 20.73 3.60
C LYS A 63 21.43 22.13 3.10
N ASN A 64 20.97 23.15 3.82
CA ASN A 64 21.14 24.55 3.45
C ASN A 64 21.30 25.41 4.70
N PRO A 65 22.53 25.59 5.21
CA PRO A 65 22.79 26.37 6.42
C PRO A 65 22.26 27.81 6.37
N GLU A 66 22.26 28.44 5.19
CA GLU A 66 21.79 29.82 5.02
C GLU A 66 20.26 29.94 5.16
N LYS A 67 19.52 28.89 4.81
CA LYS A 67 18.06 28.83 4.87
C LYS A 67 17.54 28.06 6.07
N LYS A 68 18.42 27.57 6.93
CA LYS A 68 18.09 26.72 8.07
C LYS A 68 16.94 27.29 8.89
N GLY A 69 15.95 26.44 9.17
CA GLY A 69 14.80 26.80 10.00
C GLY A 69 13.72 27.63 9.30
N GLN A 70 13.88 27.95 8.00
CA GLN A 70 12.88 28.71 7.24
C GLN A 70 11.72 27.84 6.71
N GLY A 71 11.79 26.51 6.88
CA GLY A 71 10.73 25.59 6.50
C GLY A 71 9.52 25.68 7.43
N MET A 72 8.33 25.62 6.84
CA MET A 72 7.07 25.55 7.59
C MET A 72 6.13 24.52 6.98
N ILE A 73 5.63 23.60 7.81
CA ILE A 73 4.64 22.59 7.41
C ILE A 73 3.51 22.59 8.43
N ASN A 74 2.27 22.39 7.97
CA ASN A 74 1.13 22.19 8.84
C ASN A 74 0.61 20.75 8.71
N PHE A 75 0.28 20.14 9.84
CA PHE A 75 -0.25 18.79 9.94
C PHE A 75 -1.66 18.79 10.50
N HIS A 76 -2.43 17.80 10.03
CA HIS A 76 -3.60 17.31 10.73
C HIS A 76 -3.30 15.90 11.24
N ILE A 77 -3.71 15.62 12.47
CA ILE A 77 -3.53 14.32 13.10
C ILE A 77 -4.79 13.95 13.87
N ARG A 78 -5.04 12.64 13.98
CA ARG A 78 -6.26 12.11 14.61
C ARG A 78 -6.36 12.45 16.10
N ASP A 79 -5.24 12.37 16.81
CA ASP A 79 -5.17 12.61 18.25
C ASP A 79 -4.07 13.63 18.57
N THR A 80 -4.46 14.90 18.56
CA THR A 80 -3.54 16.02 18.77
C THR A 80 -2.94 16.05 20.17
N ALA A 81 -3.69 15.61 21.18
CA ALA A 81 -3.21 15.60 22.56
C ALA A 81 -2.17 14.49 22.76
N ALA A 82 -2.45 13.27 22.31
CA ALA A 82 -1.49 12.17 22.42
C ALA A 82 -0.18 12.42 21.66
N PHE A 83 -0.26 13.09 20.51
CA PHE A 83 0.93 13.47 19.76
C PHE A 83 1.74 14.59 20.43
N HIS A 84 1.06 15.59 21.02
CA HIS A 84 1.73 16.62 21.81
C HIS A 84 2.51 16.00 22.98
N ASP A 85 1.86 15.12 23.75
CA ASP A 85 2.49 14.39 24.87
C ASP A 85 3.70 13.57 24.41
N HIS A 86 3.63 12.98 23.21
CA HIS A 86 4.75 12.26 22.61
C HIS A 86 5.93 13.19 22.31
N LEU A 87 5.70 14.33 21.66
CA LEU A 87 6.76 15.29 21.34
C LEU A 87 7.42 15.85 22.60
N VAL A 88 6.65 16.19 23.62
CA VAL A 88 7.16 16.67 24.92
C VAL A 88 8.05 15.60 25.56
N ARG A 89 7.64 14.33 25.52
CA ARG A 89 8.42 13.20 26.06
C ARG A 89 9.73 12.97 25.32
N GLU A 90 9.74 13.20 24.01
CA GLU A 90 10.95 13.14 23.17
C GLU A 90 11.86 14.37 23.34
N GLY A 91 11.47 15.35 24.16
CA GLY A 91 12.24 16.57 24.40
C GLY A 91 12.22 17.55 23.22
N VAL A 92 11.18 17.50 22.40
CA VAL A 92 10.98 18.43 21.28
C VAL A 92 10.54 19.80 21.81
N ASP A 93 11.00 20.87 21.16
CA ASP A 93 10.55 22.24 21.41
C ASP A 93 9.12 22.44 20.90
N ALA A 94 8.14 22.09 21.74
CA ALA A 94 6.72 22.20 21.44
C ALA A 94 6.07 23.28 22.31
N ASP A 95 5.33 24.18 21.67
CA ASP A 95 4.47 25.14 22.35
C ASP A 95 3.39 24.42 23.16
N PRO A 96 2.81 25.07 24.19
CA PRO A 96 1.68 24.52 24.93
C PRO A 96 0.53 24.11 23.99
N LEU A 97 -0.15 23.03 24.33
CA LEU A 97 -1.37 22.61 23.65
C LEU A 97 -2.48 23.62 23.93
N GLU A 98 -2.90 24.36 22.91
CA GLU A 98 -3.99 25.32 22.99
C GLU A 98 -5.32 24.69 22.54
N ILE A 99 -6.41 25.09 23.18
CA ILE A 99 -7.77 24.71 22.79
C ILE A 99 -8.42 25.94 22.14
N GLY A 100 -8.51 25.91 20.81
CA GLY A 100 -9.10 26.95 19.99
C GLY A 100 -10.63 26.90 19.90
N VAL A 101 -11.17 27.70 18.98
CA VAL A 101 -12.61 27.82 18.73
C VAL A 101 -13.18 26.47 18.30
N ALA A 102 -14.40 26.14 18.76
CA ALA A 102 -15.07 24.86 18.52
C ALA A 102 -14.33 23.62 19.06
N GLY A 103 -13.46 23.80 20.07
CA GLY A 103 -12.77 22.70 20.73
C GLY A 103 -11.62 22.11 19.91
N THR A 104 -11.12 22.84 18.91
CA THR A 104 -10.00 22.37 18.10
C THR A 104 -8.69 22.54 18.86
N HIS A 105 -7.91 21.49 19.00
CA HIS A 105 -6.56 21.58 19.53
C HIS A 105 -5.60 22.17 18.50
N TRP A 106 -4.69 23.03 18.94
CA TRP A 106 -3.60 23.51 18.09
C TRP A 106 -2.33 23.75 18.90
N PHE A 107 -1.17 23.56 18.26
CA PHE A 107 0.12 23.97 18.79
C PHE A 107 1.15 24.04 17.65
N VAL A 108 2.31 24.65 17.93
CA VAL A 108 3.46 24.62 17.03
C VAL A 108 4.61 23.90 17.73
N PHE A 109 5.43 23.18 16.97
CA PHE A 109 6.72 22.72 17.47
C PHE A 109 7.84 23.03 16.47
N ARG A 110 9.09 22.99 16.93
CA ARG A 110 10.27 23.19 16.10
C ARG A 110 11.20 21.98 16.14
N ASP A 111 11.84 21.74 15.00
CA ASP A 111 12.98 20.81 14.96
C ASP A 111 14.26 21.48 15.48
N PRO A 112 15.39 20.75 15.60
CA PRO A 112 16.66 21.30 16.09
C PRO A 112 17.24 22.43 15.23
N ASP A 113 16.83 22.50 13.97
CA ASP A 113 17.27 23.50 13.00
C ASP A 113 16.35 24.75 13.00
N GLY A 114 15.21 24.69 13.70
CA GLY A 114 14.24 25.77 13.85
C GLY A 114 13.08 25.75 12.85
N ASN A 115 12.95 24.72 12.01
CA ASN A 115 11.81 24.61 11.10
C ASN A 115 10.53 24.43 11.92
N SER A 116 9.45 25.08 11.49
CA SER A 116 8.22 25.16 12.27
C SER A 116 7.13 24.23 11.75
N PHE A 117 6.46 23.58 12.68
CA PHE A 117 5.41 22.61 12.39
C PHE A 117 4.14 22.98 13.13
N GLY A 118 3.13 23.45 12.40
CA GLY A 118 1.81 23.70 12.99
C GLY A 118 0.99 22.42 13.03
N VAL A 119 0.41 22.11 14.18
CA VAL A 119 -0.51 21.00 14.35
C VAL A 119 -1.87 21.56 14.70
N TRP A 120 -2.90 21.14 13.97
CA TRP A 120 -4.26 21.59 14.22
C TRP A 120 -5.23 20.42 14.07
N SER A 121 -6.17 20.29 15.02
CA SER A 121 -7.21 19.25 15.03
C SER A 121 -8.52 19.71 14.39
N GLY A 122 -8.57 20.95 13.91
CA GLY A 122 -9.77 21.50 13.32
C GLY A 122 -9.90 21.13 11.84
N LEU A 123 -11.15 21.05 11.44
CA LEU A 123 -11.56 20.24 10.32
C LEU A 123 -12.19 21.13 9.27
N PHE A 124 -11.40 21.95 8.58
CA PHE A 124 -11.87 22.62 7.37
C PHE A 124 -11.97 21.63 6.21
N GLY A 125 -12.77 20.56 6.34
CA GLY A 125 -12.86 19.49 5.35
C GLY A 125 -11.59 18.63 5.21
N LEU A 126 -10.56 18.89 6.02
CA LEU A 126 -9.33 18.09 6.09
C LEU A 126 -9.47 16.86 7.00
N ASN A 127 -10.65 16.67 7.60
CA ASN A 127 -10.96 15.46 8.38
C ASN A 127 -11.02 14.21 7.51
N GLU A 128 -11.09 14.41 6.19
CA GLU A 128 -10.72 13.42 5.21
C GLU A 128 -9.18 13.33 5.15
N THR A 129 -8.60 12.90 6.27
CA THR A 129 -7.45 11.98 6.22
C THR A 129 -7.90 10.59 5.74
N ASP A 130 -9.18 10.42 5.42
CA ASP A 130 -9.58 9.73 4.20
C ASP A 130 -8.80 10.34 3.05
N ASN A 131 -7.59 9.80 2.86
CA ASN A 131 -6.65 10.09 1.81
C ASN A 131 -7.38 10.73 0.61
N VAL A 132 -6.88 11.86 0.10
CA VAL A 132 -7.25 12.33 -1.26
C VAL A 132 -6.90 11.25 -2.32
N ASN A 133 -6.27 10.18 -1.87
CA ASN A 133 -5.92 8.95 -2.53
C ASN A 133 -6.46 7.71 -1.78
N ARG A 134 -7.54 7.77 -0.99
CA ARG A 134 -8.10 6.54 -0.41
C ARG A 134 -8.65 5.89 -1.66
N PRO A 135 -8.23 4.66 -1.97
CA PRO A 135 -8.95 4.02 -3.03
C PRO A 135 -10.42 4.02 -2.64
N ASP A 136 -11.31 4.29 -3.59
CA ASP A 136 -12.76 4.13 -3.43
C ASP A 136 -13.10 2.63 -3.29
N PHE A 137 -12.48 1.96 -2.31
CA PHE A 137 -12.77 0.61 -1.86
C PHE A 137 -13.40 0.78 -0.48
N PRO A 138 -14.75 0.85 -0.38
CA PRO A 138 -15.45 1.13 0.87
C PRO A 138 -15.15 0.14 2.00
N ARG A 139 -14.46 -0.96 1.70
CA ARG A 139 -14.18 -2.09 2.59
C ARG A 139 -12.68 -2.40 2.75
N LEU A 140 -11.79 -1.53 2.28
CA LEU A 140 -10.35 -1.67 2.52
C LEU A 140 -10.03 -1.30 3.97
N ARG A 141 -9.57 -2.29 4.74
CA ARG A 141 -9.10 -2.12 6.12
C ARG A 141 -7.73 -1.46 6.17
N SER A 142 -6.80 -2.01 5.41
CA SER A 142 -5.40 -1.58 5.42
C SER A 142 -4.73 -1.92 4.09
N PHE A 143 -3.62 -1.23 3.82
CA PHE A 143 -2.68 -1.61 2.78
C PHE A 143 -1.26 -1.52 3.34
N THR A 144 -0.38 -2.42 2.92
CA THR A 144 1.04 -2.45 3.31
C THR A 144 1.91 -2.99 2.18
N TYR A 145 3.23 -2.96 2.36
CA TYR A 145 4.19 -3.49 1.41
C TYR A 145 5.04 -4.56 2.09
N VAL A 146 5.22 -5.69 1.43
CA VAL A 146 6.01 -6.81 1.94
C VAL A 146 6.94 -7.34 0.86
N THR A 147 8.03 -7.96 1.28
CA THR A 147 8.89 -8.77 0.42
C THR A 147 8.70 -10.21 0.84
N LEU A 148 8.25 -11.07 -0.08
CA LEU A 148 8.15 -12.50 0.18
C LEU A 148 9.40 -13.21 -0.38
N PRO A 149 9.89 -14.27 0.29
CA PRO A 149 10.95 -15.11 -0.24
C PRO A 149 10.44 -15.90 -1.46
N ALA A 150 11.35 -16.60 -2.14
CA ALA A 150 10.94 -17.56 -3.15
C ALA A 150 10.19 -18.72 -2.49
N VAL A 151 9.08 -19.15 -3.09
CA VAL A 151 8.19 -20.17 -2.58
C VAL A 151 7.92 -21.21 -3.66
N ARG A 152 8.03 -22.49 -3.31
CA ARG A 152 7.52 -23.60 -4.12
C ARG A 152 6.14 -23.97 -3.60
N CYS A 153 5.14 -23.97 -4.46
CA CYS A 153 3.80 -24.37 -4.08
C CYS A 153 3.20 -25.35 -5.09
N ALA A 154 2.19 -26.09 -4.67
CA ALA A 154 1.45 -26.97 -5.56
C ALA A 154 -0.03 -26.90 -5.24
N GLY A 155 -0.87 -27.04 -6.27
CA GLY A 155 -2.29 -26.78 -6.14
C GLY A 155 -3.18 -27.47 -7.14
N VAL A 156 -4.48 -27.31 -6.92
CA VAL A 156 -5.54 -27.76 -7.82
C VAL A 156 -5.93 -26.60 -8.73
N ALA A 157 -5.81 -26.81 -10.03
CA ALA A 157 -6.29 -25.88 -11.05
C ALA A 157 -7.82 -25.90 -11.11
N VAL A 158 -8.43 -24.72 -11.22
CA VAL A 158 -9.87 -24.58 -11.37
C VAL A 158 -10.21 -23.42 -12.29
N THR A 159 -11.08 -23.66 -13.26
CA THR A 159 -11.71 -22.61 -14.05
C THR A 159 -12.90 -22.08 -13.27
N ALA A 160 -12.92 -20.79 -12.98
CA ALA A 160 -13.94 -20.15 -12.17
C ALA A 160 -14.55 -18.94 -12.89
N ASP A 161 -15.85 -18.73 -12.72
CA ASP A 161 -16.51 -17.48 -13.14
C ASP A 161 -15.89 -16.31 -12.36
N VAL A 162 -15.48 -15.26 -13.06
CA VAL A 162 -14.83 -14.08 -12.44
C VAL A 162 -15.75 -13.40 -11.43
N ARG A 163 -17.07 -13.46 -11.64
CA ARG A 163 -18.11 -12.84 -10.80
C ARG A 163 -18.55 -13.73 -9.63
N ASP A 164 -18.42 -15.05 -9.77
CA ASP A 164 -18.74 -16.01 -8.72
C ASP A 164 -17.73 -17.18 -8.68
N PRO A 165 -16.50 -16.92 -8.19
CA PRO A 165 -15.48 -17.96 -8.15
C PRO A 165 -15.60 -18.84 -6.89
N ALA A 166 -16.45 -18.47 -5.92
CA ALA A 166 -16.41 -19.02 -4.56
C ALA A 166 -16.67 -20.53 -4.53
N SER A 167 -17.69 -20.99 -5.26
CA SER A 167 -18.05 -22.41 -5.31
C SER A 167 -16.92 -23.26 -5.91
N ALA A 168 -16.35 -22.81 -7.04
CA ALA A 168 -15.28 -23.51 -7.73
C ALA A 168 -13.99 -23.57 -6.87
N LEU A 169 -13.66 -22.47 -6.20
CA LEU A 169 -12.53 -22.39 -5.28
C LEU A 169 -12.73 -23.27 -4.04
N ALA A 170 -13.94 -23.35 -3.50
CA ALA A 170 -14.25 -24.21 -2.36
C ALA A 170 -14.09 -25.70 -2.71
N GLU A 171 -14.55 -26.10 -3.91
CA GLU A 171 -14.35 -27.46 -4.41
C GLU A 171 -12.86 -27.78 -4.61
N ALA A 172 -12.11 -26.87 -5.25
CA ALA A 172 -10.67 -27.01 -5.44
C ALA A 172 -9.92 -27.10 -4.11
N ALA A 173 -10.32 -26.30 -3.11
CA ALA A 173 -9.76 -26.35 -1.76
C ALA A 173 -10.04 -27.69 -1.07
N ALA A 174 -11.28 -28.19 -1.13
CA ALA A 174 -11.63 -29.48 -0.56
C ALA A 174 -10.88 -30.64 -1.24
N ARG A 175 -10.66 -30.54 -2.56
CA ARG A 175 -9.84 -31.50 -3.31
C ARG A 175 -8.38 -31.43 -2.91
N LEU A 176 -7.82 -30.23 -2.76
CA LEU A 176 -6.45 -30.04 -2.29
C LEU A 176 -6.26 -30.65 -0.90
N ASP A 177 -7.20 -30.44 0.01
CA ASP A 177 -7.13 -31.00 1.37
C ASP A 177 -7.11 -32.52 1.37
N ARG A 178 -7.85 -33.17 0.46
CA ARG A 178 -7.82 -34.64 0.30
C ARG A 178 -6.49 -35.12 -0.27
N LEU A 179 -5.97 -34.44 -1.31
CA LEU A 179 -4.72 -34.82 -1.97
C LEU A 179 -3.48 -34.59 -1.09
N THR A 180 -3.58 -33.67 -0.13
CA THR A 180 -2.49 -33.30 0.77
C THR A 180 -2.66 -33.88 2.18
N ALA A 181 -3.68 -34.72 2.40
CA ALA A 181 -3.92 -35.35 3.69
C ALA A 181 -2.74 -36.26 4.06
N GLY A 182 -2.08 -35.95 5.18
CA GLY A 182 -0.92 -36.70 5.67
C GLY A 182 0.42 -36.31 5.05
N LEU A 183 0.46 -35.28 4.19
CA LEU A 183 1.70 -34.65 3.76
C LEU A 183 2.13 -33.58 4.75
N ASP A 184 3.44 -33.45 4.96
CA ASP A 184 4.00 -32.35 5.72
C ASP A 184 3.96 -31.07 4.88
N VAL A 185 3.38 -30.02 5.44
CA VAL A 185 3.06 -28.76 4.74
C VAL A 185 3.42 -27.59 5.65
N ASP A 186 4.71 -27.46 5.93
CA ASP A 186 5.31 -26.43 6.78
C ASP A 186 6.01 -25.36 5.94
N GLY A 187 5.20 -24.50 5.32
CA GLY A 187 5.67 -23.41 4.46
C GLY A 187 5.81 -22.06 5.16
N ALA A 188 6.57 -21.15 4.55
CA ALA A 188 6.64 -19.75 4.95
C ALA A 188 5.30 -19.00 4.77
N LEU A 189 4.43 -19.47 3.87
CA LEU A 189 3.11 -18.95 3.62
C LEU A 189 2.06 -19.66 4.48
N PRO A 190 1.11 -18.90 5.07
CA PRO A 190 0.11 -19.47 5.95
C PRO A 190 -0.93 -20.30 5.19
N GLY A 191 -0.97 -21.60 5.49
CA GLY A 191 -2.07 -22.49 5.12
C GLY A 191 -2.35 -22.58 3.60
N ARG A 192 -3.62 -22.45 3.23
CA ARG A 192 -4.07 -22.45 1.83
C ARG A 192 -4.10 -21.02 1.30
N PHE A 193 -3.67 -20.85 0.07
CA PHE A 193 -3.79 -19.59 -0.66
C PHE A 193 -4.16 -19.87 -2.11
N CYS A 194 -4.66 -18.85 -2.79
CA CYS A 194 -4.88 -18.96 -4.22
C CYS A 194 -3.80 -18.20 -4.98
N VAL A 195 -3.24 -18.88 -5.98
CA VAL A 195 -2.40 -18.27 -7.01
C VAL A 195 -3.30 -17.89 -8.17
N ASN A 196 -3.25 -16.63 -8.54
CA ASN A 196 -3.98 -16.08 -9.66
C ASN A 196 -2.97 -15.50 -10.66
N PRO A 197 -2.64 -16.23 -11.74
CA PRO A 197 -1.74 -15.74 -12.76
C PRO A 197 -2.30 -14.49 -13.44
N ILE A 198 -1.46 -13.47 -13.59
CA ILE A 198 -1.78 -12.25 -14.32
C ILE A 198 -1.63 -12.56 -15.81
N VAL A 199 -2.57 -13.30 -16.39
CA VAL A 199 -2.48 -13.74 -17.78
C VAL A 199 -3.00 -12.71 -18.77
N GLU A 200 -4.03 -11.92 -18.44
CA GLU A 200 -4.71 -11.04 -19.41
C GLU A 200 -5.25 -9.73 -18.81
N ARG A 201 -5.71 -8.82 -19.68
CA ARG A 201 -6.52 -7.66 -19.26
C ARG A 201 -7.91 -8.18 -18.85
N TYR A 202 -8.21 -8.20 -17.55
CA TYR A 202 -9.48 -8.69 -16.95
C TYR A 202 -10.79 -8.08 -17.51
N ALA A 203 -10.74 -7.12 -18.44
CA ALA A 203 -11.91 -6.36 -18.88
C ALA A 203 -12.98 -7.22 -19.58
N ASP A 204 -12.59 -8.31 -20.24
CA ASP A 204 -13.49 -9.13 -21.08
C ASP A 204 -13.55 -10.61 -20.67
N LEU A 205 -12.88 -10.98 -19.57
CA LEU A 205 -12.85 -12.36 -19.09
C LEU A 205 -14.10 -12.69 -18.27
N THR A 206 -14.80 -13.74 -18.68
CA THR A 206 -15.94 -14.32 -17.92
C THR A 206 -15.49 -15.48 -17.04
N GLU A 207 -14.49 -16.24 -17.48
CA GLU A 207 -13.89 -17.33 -16.75
C GLU A 207 -12.38 -17.11 -16.58
N HIS A 208 -11.82 -17.62 -15.48
CA HIS A 208 -10.39 -17.52 -15.19
C HIS A 208 -9.90 -18.80 -14.53
N THR A 209 -8.79 -19.36 -15.05
CA THR A 209 -8.05 -20.43 -14.38
C THR A 209 -7.29 -19.90 -13.16
N LEU A 210 -7.64 -20.44 -12.00
CA LEU A 210 -7.05 -20.16 -10.70
C LEU A 210 -6.42 -21.43 -10.14
N PHE A 211 -5.54 -21.29 -9.15
CA PHE A 211 -4.95 -22.43 -8.47
C PHE A 211 -5.10 -22.27 -6.97
N VAL A 212 -5.75 -23.22 -6.31
CA VAL A 212 -5.75 -23.29 -4.84
C VAL A 212 -4.55 -24.13 -4.43
N CYS A 213 -3.62 -23.50 -3.73
CA CYS A 213 -2.29 -24.03 -3.46
C CYS A 213 -2.00 -24.14 -1.95
N ARG A 214 -1.02 -24.98 -1.64
CA ARG A 214 -0.25 -24.98 -0.39
C ARG A 214 1.23 -24.89 -0.74
N GLU A 215 2.02 -24.35 0.18
CA GLU A 215 3.48 -24.40 0.06
C GLU A 215 4.00 -25.79 0.40
N PHE A 216 5.08 -26.17 -0.27
CA PHE A 216 5.79 -27.44 -0.08
C PHE A 216 7.29 -27.19 0.01
N GLU A 217 7.98 -28.09 0.72
CA GLU A 217 9.44 -28.09 0.69
C GLU A 217 9.97 -28.25 -0.74
N ARG A 218 11.15 -27.69 -0.98
CA ARG A 218 11.75 -27.62 -2.31
C ARG A 218 12.00 -28.99 -2.95
N ASP A 219 12.17 -30.04 -2.16
CA ASP A 219 12.43 -31.41 -2.64
C ASP A 219 11.25 -32.36 -2.40
N ALA A 220 10.09 -31.85 -1.97
CA ALA A 220 8.90 -32.67 -1.76
C ALA A 220 8.44 -33.33 -3.07
N VAL A 221 8.07 -34.60 -2.97
CA VAL A 221 7.42 -35.35 -4.04
C VAL A 221 5.94 -34.96 -4.05
N LEU A 222 5.50 -34.35 -5.15
CA LEU A 222 4.12 -33.91 -5.31
C LEU A 222 3.24 -35.06 -5.84
N PRO A 223 2.00 -35.21 -5.35
CA PRO A 223 0.99 -36.03 -6.03
C PRO A 223 0.87 -35.64 -7.50
N GLU A 224 0.70 -36.62 -8.39
CA GLU A 224 0.64 -36.41 -9.85
C GLU A 224 -0.50 -35.48 -10.27
N GLU A 225 -1.55 -35.38 -9.45
CA GLU A 225 -2.72 -34.54 -9.70
C GLU A 225 -2.53 -33.07 -9.31
N LEU A 226 -1.44 -32.72 -8.62
CA LEU A 226 -1.16 -31.33 -8.25
C LEU A 226 -0.30 -30.65 -9.31
N VAL A 227 -0.63 -29.39 -9.60
CA VAL A 227 0.16 -28.53 -10.48
C VAL A 227 1.15 -27.76 -9.62
N GLY A 228 2.46 -27.94 -9.88
CA GLY A 228 3.53 -27.24 -9.18
C GLY A 228 3.82 -25.85 -9.75
N PHE A 229 4.24 -24.94 -8.88
CA PHE A 229 4.63 -23.57 -9.17
C PHE A 229 5.89 -23.19 -8.40
N ASP A 230 6.81 -22.51 -9.08
CA ASP A 230 7.91 -21.80 -8.45
C ASP A 230 7.65 -20.29 -8.55
N ILE A 231 7.38 -19.69 -7.39
CA ILE A 231 7.16 -18.25 -7.25
C ILE A 231 8.48 -17.64 -6.74
N PRO A 232 9.15 -16.77 -7.50
CA PRO A 232 10.39 -16.15 -7.07
C PRO A 232 10.12 -15.18 -5.92
N GLY A 233 11.18 -14.88 -5.15
CA GLY A 233 11.10 -13.83 -4.14
C GLY A 233 10.86 -12.49 -4.81
N GLN A 234 9.82 -11.79 -4.39
CA GLN A 234 9.42 -10.51 -4.98
C GLN A 234 8.64 -9.63 -3.99
N HIS A 235 8.49 -8.36 -4.37
CA HIS A 235 7.76 -7.38 -3.57
C HIS A 235 6.27 -7.40 -3.90
N TYR A 236 5.44 -7.24 -2.88
CA TYR A 236 3.98 -7.20 -2.99
C TYR A 236 3.38 -6.01 -2.26
N ALA A 237 2.41 -5.37 -2.90
CA ALA A 237 1.44 -4.51 -2.23
C ALA A 237 0.32 -5.41 -1.70
N VAL A 238 0.10 -5.35 -0.39
CA VAL A 238 -0.89 -6.18 0.32
C VAL A 238 -2.09 -5.32 0.65
N PHE A 239 -3.28 -5.77 0.24
CA PHE A 239 -4.55 -5.11 0.52
C PHE A 239 -5.41 -6.01 1.39
N SER A 240 -5.83 -5.53 2.54
CA SER A 240 -6.68 -6.27 3.48
C SER A 240 -8.10 -5.72 3.49
N PHE A 241 -9.09 -6.60 3.37
CA PHE A 241 -10.51 -6.25 3.23
C PHE A 241 -11.38 -6.88 4.31
N ASP A 242 -12.47 -6.17 4.66
CA ASP A 242 -13.43 -6.59 5.69
C ASP A 242 -14.25 -7.86 5.36
N ARG A 243 -14.40 -8.25 4.08
CA ARG A 243 -15.42 -9.21 3.61
C ARG A 243 -15.04 -10.01 2.34
N ALA A 244 -15.98 -10.85 1.89
CA ALA A 244 -15.87 -11.92 0.90
C ALA A 244 -15.10 -11.58 -0.39
N ARG A 245 -14.33 -12.57 -0.85
CA ARG A 245 -13.40 -12.55 -2.00
C ARG A 245 -14.01 -12.08 -3.33
N GLU A 246 -15.31 -12.26 -3.52
CA GLU A 246 -16.07 -11.83 -4.70
C GLU A 246 -15.95 -10.31 -4.94
N GLU A 247 -16.02 -9.52 -3.86
CA GLU A 247 -16.07 -8.05 -3.95
C GLU A 247 -14.72 -7.46 -4.37
N PHE A 248 -13.61 -8.04 -3.91
CA PHE A 248 -12.27 -7.65 -4.35
C PHE A 248 -12.08 -7.89 -5.85
N ARG A 249 -12.60 -8.99 -6.39
CA ARG A 249 -12.46 -9.34 -7.81
C ARG A 249 -13.29 -8.44 -8.71
N THR A 250 -14.44 -7.94 -8.25
CA THR A 250 -15.20 -6.92 -8.97
C THR A 250 -14.50 -5.56 -8.98
N ASP A 251 -13.70 -5.25 -7.97
CA ASP A 251 -12.96 -3.97 -7.86
C ASP A 251 -11.52 -4.03 -8.40
N TYR A 252 -11.08 -5.17 -8.96
CA TYR A 252 -9.71 -5.42 -9.40
C TYR A 252 -9.15 -4.30 -10.28
N SER A 253 -9.94 -3.87 -11.26
CA SER A 253 -9.55 -2.83 -12.21
C SER A 253 -9.40 -1.45 -11.55
N ASN A 254 -10.18 -1.17 -10.51
CA ASN A 254 -10.08 0.07 -9.75
C ASN A 254 -8.83 0.06 -8.84
N ILE A 255 -8.50 -1.09 -8.22
CA ILE A 255 -7.27 -1.30 -7.43
C ILE A 255 -6.03 -1.06 -8.28
N TYR A 256 -6.00 -1.66 -9.47
CA TYR A 256 -4.93 -1.50 -10.43
C TYR A 256 -4.79 -0.06 -10.93
N ARG A 257 -5.91 0.56 -11.30
CA ARG A 257 -5.92 1.96 -11.73
C ARG A 257 -5.44 2.87 -10.60
N TRP A 258 -5.84 2.61 -9.37
CA TRP A 258 -5.44 3.36 -8.19
C TRP A 258 -3.92 3.23 -7.95
N LEU A 259 -3.41 2.00 -7.86
CA LEU A 259 -1.98 1.73 -7.71
C LEU A 259 -1.14 2.43 -8.79
N GLY A 260 -1.60 2.34 -10.04
CA GLY A 260 -0.94 2.99 -11.16
C GLY A 260 -0.92 4.52 -11.05
N LYS A 261 -2.06 5.13 -10.69
CA LYS A 261 -2.16 6.58 -10.48
C LYS A 261 -1.33 7.08 -9.30
N GLN A 262 -1.26 6.30 -8.22
CA GLN A 262 -0.66 6.73 -6.97
C GLN A 262 0.84 6.57 -6.93
N PHE A 263 1.32 5.42 -7.40
CA PHE A 263 2.72 5.07 -7.25
C PHE A 263 3.49 5.19 -8.56
N GLY A 264 2.81 5.29 -9.71
CA GLY A 264 3.51 5.33 -11.00
C GLY A 264 4.23 4.03 -11.36
N PHE A 265 4.11 3.00 -10.52
CA PHE A 265 4.70 1.67 -10.72
C PHE A 265 3.57 0.64 -10.69
N LEU A 266 3.30 0.02 -11.83
CA LEU A 266 2.59 -1.25 -11.94
C LEU A 266 2.85 -1.82 -13.33
N LYS A 267 3.79 -2.77 -13.41
CA LYS A 267 3.51 -4.10 -13.99
C LYS A 267 4.72 -5.02 -13.89
N ALA A 268 4.52 -6.16 -13.23
CA ALA A 268 4.83 -7.39 -13.92
C ALA A 268 3.91 -7.45 -15.15
N VAL A 269 4.46 -7.36 -16.36
CA VAL A 269 3.67 -7.36 -17.61
C VAL A 269 2.72 -8.57 -17.60
N PRO A 270 1.41 -8.45 -17.91
CA PRO A 270 0.54 -9.62 -18.00
C PRO A 270 1.16 -10.66 -18.95
N GLY A 271 1.20 -11.91 -18.49
CA GLY A 271 1.92 -13.00 -19.17
C GLY A 271 3.43 -13.02 -18.93
N ALA A 272 3.99 -12.05 -18.19
CA ALA A 272 5.37 -12.14 -17.74
C ALA A 272 5.55 -13.35 -16.82
N PRO A 273 6.70 -14.04 -16.92
CA PRO A 273 7.03 -15.10 -15.98
C PRO A 273 6.86 -14.60 -14.55
N HIS A 274 6.13 -15.36 -13.72
CA HIS A 274 5.97 -15.11 -12.29
C HIS A 274 5.14 -13.89 -11.87
N ALA A 275 4.44 -13.26 -12.83
CA ALA A 275 3.41 -12.27 -12.55
C ALA A 275 2.17 -12.96 -11.94
N VAL A 276 2.19 -13.20 -10.63
CA VAL A 276 1.10 -13.88 -9.92
C VAL A 276 0.58 -13.05 -8.75
N HIS A 277 -0.73 -12.98 -8.62
CA HIS A 277 -1.35 -12.55 -7.37
C HIS A 277 -1.43 -13.69 -6.40
N LEU A 278 -1.23 -13.36 -5.12
CA LEU A 278 -1.53 -14.27 -4.03
C LEU A 278 -2.77 -13.77 -3.29
N GLU A 279 -3.68 -14.68 -3.03
CA GLU A 279 -4.98 -14.38 -2.44
C GLU A 279 -5.15 -15.26 -1.20
N PHE A 280 -5.25 -14.66 -0.01
CA PHE A 280 -5.36 -15.36 1.26
C PHE A 280 -6.74 -15.11 1.88
N ALA A 281 -7.47 -16.20 2.17
CA ALA A 281 -8.65 -16.12 3.01
C ALA A 281 -8.23 -16.12 4.49
N ARG A 282 -8.70 -15.14 5.25
CA ARG A 282 -8.52 -15.03 6.70
C ARG A 282 -9.85 -15.30 7.40
N GLU A 283 -9.80 -15.56 8.70
CA GLU A 283 -11.00 -15.76 9.51
C GLU A 283 -11.90 -14.52 9.50
N ASP A 284 -11.27 -13.34 9.54
CA ASP A 284 -11.92 -12.05 9.67
C ASP A 284 -11.94 -11.24 8.37
N GLY A 285 -11.44 -11.78 7.26
CA GLY A 285 -11.31 -11.02 6.02
C GLY A 285 -10.55 -11.72 4.91
N TYR A 286 -10.00 -10.90 4.02
CA TYR A 286 -9.32 -11.37 2.83
C TYR A 286 -8.13 -10.47 2.50
N GLU A 287 -7.02 -11.07 2.09
CA GLU A 287 -5.82 -10.34 1.71
C GLU A 287 -5.43 -10.64 0.26
N ALA A 288 -5.14 -9.59 -0.49
CA ALA A 288 -4.63 -9.68 -1.84
C ALA A 288 -3.23 -9.11 -1.94
N TYR A 289 -2.32 -9.90 -2.49
CA TYR A 289 -0.92 -9.58 -2.69
C TYR A 289 -0.73 -9.35 -4.18
N ILE A 290 -0.48 -8.10 -4.55
CA ILE A 290 -0.27 -7.67 -5.93
C ILE A 290 1.23 -7.42 -6.12
N PRO A 291 1.91 -8.16 -7.02
CA PRO A 291 3.33 -8.02 -7.20
C PRO A 291 3.66 -6.66 -7.83
N TYR A 292 4.77 -6.06 -7.43
CA TYR A 292 5.29 -4.84 -8.02
C TYR A 292 6.81 -4.89 -8.14
N THR A 293 7.33 -4.16 -9.11
CA THR A 293 8.76 -4.01 -9.39
C THR A 293 9.31 -2.76 -8.70
N VAL A 294 10.54 -2.85 -8.21
CA VAL A 294 11.27 -1.74 -7.58
C VAL A 294 12.45 -1.40 -8.49
N GLY A 295 12.39 -0.28 -9.21
CA GLY A 295 13.47 0.13 -10.12
C GLY A 295 13.27 1.50 -10.76
N PRO A 296 14.36 2.23 -11.10
CA PRO A 296 14.33 3.59 -11.65
C PRO A 296 13.91 3.69 -13.14
N ASP A 297 13.84 2.58 -13.87
CA ASP A 297 13.71 2.57 -15.34
C ASP A 297 12.33 2.14 -15.88
N GLU A 298 11.32 2.01 -15.03
CA GLU A 298 9.98 1.59 -15.48
C GLU A 298 9.05 2.78 -15.69
N THR A 299 9.06 3.32 -16.91
CA THR A 299 8.04 4.28 -17.38
C THR A 299 6.83 3.51 -17.92
N HIS A 300 5.64 3.79 -17.41
CA HIS A 300 4.40 3.20 -17.91
C HIS A 300 3.61 4.20 -18.76
N GLU A 301 3.41 3.87 -20.04
CA GLU A 301 2.43 4.54 -20.87
C GLU A 301 1.02 4.03 -20.54
N TYR A 302 0.17 4.91 -20.03
CA TYR A 302 -1.27 4.67 -19.94
C TYR A 302 -1.91 4.96 -21.31
N ARG A 303 -2.43 3.92 -21.97
CA ARG A 303 -3.42 4.05 -23.05
C ARG A 303 -4.67 3.27 -22.70
#